data_AF-A0A530BP65-F1
#
_entry.id   AF-A0A530BP65-F1
#
_cell.length_a   1.000
_cell.length_b   1.000
_cell.length_c   1.000
_cell.angle_alpha   90.00
_cell.angle_beta   90.00
_cell.angle_gamma   90.00
#
_symmetry.space_group_name_H-M   'P 1'
#
loop_
_entity.id
_entity.type
_entity.pdbx_description
1 polymer ?
#
loop_
_entity_poly.entity_id
_entity_poly.type
_entity_poly.pdbx_seq_one_letter_code
_entity_poly.pdbx_strand_id
1 'polypeptide(L)'
;GMADFFDVKKFPGKRSLYKWGVSSWEAALLADGVAPASLYPLDLKRAHDKIAAFKENVVSYWGGGAESQSVLLNGEASMAIVWSTRASLIEQDSGGQIKFIWDQGLISPGALAVLKNNPGGKDAAMKFIASTQDPQKELVMFDKLGQGPANPAADALIPADKRRINPVDPENMKKQIPLDMDWYAKNYGAALDEYTKIISA
;
A
#
# COMPACT_ATOMS: atom_id res chain seq x y z
N GLY A 1 -4.50 9.14 11.49
CA GLY A 1 -5.17 8.07 10.70
C GLY A 1 -5.74 8.64 9.41
N MET A 2 -6.61 7.91 8.70
CA MET A 2 -7.17 8.35 7.42
C MET A 2 -8.04 9.60 7.56
N ALA A 3 -8.80 9.77 8.66
CA ALA A 3 -9.53 11.01 8.91
C ALA A 3 -8.60 12.24 8.95
N ASP A 4 -7.45 12.14 9.62
CA ASP A 4 -6.45 13.22 9.66
C ASP A 4 -5.83 13.46 8.27
N PHE A 5 -5.62 12.40 7.47
CA PHE A 5 -5.09 12.52 6.11
C PHE A 5 -5.95 13.44 5.24
N PHE A 6 -7.28 13.28 5.32
CA PHE A 6 -8.26 14.06 4.56
C PHE A 6 -8.65 15.39 5.22
N ASP A 7 -8.19 15.69 6.45
CA ASP A 7 -8.47 16.95 7.13
C ASP A 7 -7.36 17.99 6.85
N VAL A 8 -7.49 18.69 5.71
CA VAL A 8 -6.56 19.76 5.29
C VAL A 8 -6.67 21.02 6.14
N LYS A 9 -7.74 21.18 6.93
CA LYS A 9 -7.88 22.34 7.84
C LYS A 9 -7.03 22.13 9.09
N LYS A 10 -7.10 20.93 9.67
CA LYS A 10 -6.32 20.56 10.86
C LYS A 10 -4.86 20.24 10.53
N PHE A 11 -4.61 19.61 9.38
CA PHE A 11 -3.27 19.29 8.88
C PHE A 11 -3.07 19.95 7.52
N PRO A 12 -2.62 21.21 7.43
CA PRO A 12 -2.44 21.89 6.15
C PRO A 12 -1.37 21.24 5.26
N GLY A 13 -1.53 21.36 3.94
CA GLY A 13 -0.56 20.94 2.93
C GLY A 13 -1.17 20.11 1.79
N LYS A 14 -0.41 19.87 0.72
CA LYS A 14 -0.88 18.98 -0.36
C LYS A 14 -0.68 17.51 0.00
N ARG A 15 -1.43 16.64 -0.65
CA ARG A 15 -1.42 15.18 -0.49
C ARG A 15 -0.95 14.49 -1.75
N SER A 16 -0.54 13.23 -1.63
CA SER A 16 -0.36 12.34 -2.77
C SER A 16 -1.02 10.99 -2.55
N LEU A 17 -1.65 10.46 -3.59
CA LEU A 17 -2.44 9.22 -3.58
C LEU A 17 -2.01 8.30 -4.73
N TYR A 18 -2.36 7.02 -4.65
CA TYR A 18 -1.97 6.06 -5.68
C TYR A 18 -2.85 6.18 -6.93
N LYS A 19 -2.25 6.17 -8.12
CA LYS A 19 -2.97 6.24 -9.39
C LYS A 19 -3.89 5.05 -9.67
N TRP A 20 -3.63 3.89 -9.08
CA TRP A 20 -4.31 2.65 -9.44
C TRP A 20 -5.44 2.25 -8.48
N GLY A 21 -5.93 3.19 -7.66
CA GLY A 21 -7.16 3.05 -6.86
C GLY A 21 -7.04 2.18 -5.61
N VAL A 22 -6.22 1.12 -5.66
CA VAL A 22 -5.95 0.23 -4.52
C VAL A 22 -5.56 1.06 -3.31
N SER A 23 -6.20 0.80 -2.18
CA SER A 23 -6.05 1.52 -0.91
C SER A 23 -6.63 2.93 -0.86
N SER A 24 -6.80 3.62 -2.00
CA SER A 24 -7.41 4.96 -2.03
C SER A 24 -8.90 4.92 -1.67
N TRP A 25 -9.62 3.88 -2.10
CA TRP A 25 -11.05 3.73 -1.80
C TRP A 25 -11.30 3.45 -0.32
N GLU A 26 -10.55 2.52 0.26
CA GLU A 26 -10.60 2.18 1.68
C GLU A 26 -10.21 3.38 2.53
N ALA A 27 -9.13 4.10 2.15
CA ALA A 27 -8.71 5.31 2.85
C ALA A 27 -9.80 6.39 2.85
N ALA A 28 -10.46 6.61 1.72
CA ALA A 28 -11.58 7.55 1.62
C ALA A 28 -12.74 7.13 2.53
N LEU A 29 -13.15 5.86 2.50
CA LEU A 29 -14.25 5.35 3.34
C LEU A 29 -13.92 5.42 4.84
N LEU A 30 -12.70 5.05 5.23
CA LEU A 30 -12.21 5.18 6.62
C LEU A 30 -12.22 6.64 7.06
N ALA A 31 -11.77 7.56 6.20
CA ALA A 31 -11.83 8.98 6.46
C ALA A 31 -13.27 9.54 6.48
N ASP A 32 -14.23 8.79 5.95
CA ASP A 32 -15.66 9.08 6.02
C ASP A 32 -16.38 8.39 7.19
N GLY A 33 -15.62 7.79 8.10
CA GLY A 33 -16.15 7.17 9.32
C GLY A 33 -16.68 5.75 9.14
N VAL A 34 -16.45 5.10 7.99
CA VAL A 34 -16.70 3.67 7.86
C VAL A 34 -15.74 2.92 8.79
N ALA A 35 -16.29 2.02 9.62
CA ALA A 35 -15.48 1.20 10.51
C ALA A 35 -14.62 0.20 9.69
N PRO A 36 -13.37 -0.10 10.10
CA PRO A 36 -12.52 -1.05 9.38
C PRO A 36 -13.17 -2.39 9.07
N ALA A 37 -13.92 -2.95 10.02
CA ALA A 37 -14.61 -4.24 9.88
C ALA A 37 -15.83 -4.20 8.94
N SER A 38 -16.24 -3.01 8.47
CA SER A 38 -17.41 -2.79 7.62
C SER A 38 -17.05 -2.18 6.26
N LEU A 39 -15.77 -2.25 5.87
CA LEU A 39 -15.32 -1.70 4.59
C LEU A 39 -15.88 -2.46 3.39
N TYR A 40 -15.87 -3.79 3.43
CA TYR A 40 -16.26 -4.61 2.29
C TYR A 40 -17.69 -5.14 2.42
N PRO A 41 -18.46 -5.21 1.31
CA PRO A 41 -18.09 -4.70 -0.02
C PRO A 41 -18.01 -3.17 -0.04
N LEU A 42 -17.04 -2.63 -0.79
CA LEU A 42 -16.80 -1.17 -0.82
C LEU A 42 -18.00 -0.42 -1.40
N ASP A 43 -18.43 0.63 -0.70
CA ASP A 43 -19.32 1.66 -1.25
C ASP A 43 -18.51 2.57 -2.18
N LEU A 44 -18.37 2.14 -3.44
CA LEU A 44 -17.57 2.85 -4.43
C LEU A 44 -18.08 4.24 -4.74
N LYS A 45 -19.41 4.44 -4.75
CA LYS A 45 -19.98 5.76 -4.97
C LYS A 45 -19.52 6.72 -3.88
N ARG A 46 -19.64 6.32 -2.61
CA ARG A 46 -19.21 7.11 -1.45
C ARG A 46 -17.71 7.38 -1.47
N ALA A 47 -16.90 6.37 -1.79
CA ALA A 47 -15.45 6.53 -1.91
C ALA A 47 -15.07 7.53 -3.01
N HIS A 48 -15.66 7.38 -4.20
CA HIS A 48 -15.46 8.24 -5.37
C HIS A 48 -15.91 9.68 -5.11
N ASP A 49 -17.07 9.90 -4.50
CA ASP A 49 -17.57 11.24 -4.14
C ASP A 49 -16.58 11.96 -3.21
N LYS A 50 -16.03 11.26 -2.21
CA LYS A 50 -15.05 11.82 -1.29
C LYS A 50 -13.70 12.11 -1.94
N ILE A 51 -13.21 11.22 -2.80
CA ILE A 51 -11.98 11.43 -3.57
C ILE A 51 -12.14 12.63 -4.50
N ALA A 52 -13.27 12.73 -5.21
CA ALA A 52 -13.58 13.86 -6.08
C ALA A 52 -13.61 15.19 -5.32
N ALA A 53 -14.29 15.23 -4.16
CA ALA A 53 -14.33 16.42 -3.31
C ALA A 53 -12.96 16.80 -2.73
N PHE A 54 -12.07 15.83 -2.52
CA PHE A 54 -10.75 16.06 -1.95
C PHE A 54 -9.68 16.41 -2.99
N LYS A 55 -9.95 16.15 -4.28
CA LYS A 55 -8.98 16.14 -5.38
C LYS A 55 -8.07 17.37 -5.46
N GLU A 56 -8.61 18.58 -5.27
CA GLU A 56 -7.83 19.83 -5.31
C GLU A 56 -6.69 19.88 -4.28
N ASN A 57 -6.75 19.04 -3.24
CA ASN A 57 -5.70 18.93 -2.22
C ASN A 57 -4.62 17.91 -2.59
N VAL A 58 -4.76 17.18 -3.70
CA VAL A 58 -3.83 16.15 -4.16
C VAL A 58 -2.95 16.72 -5.27
N VAL A 59 -1.64 16.79 -5.04
CA VAL A 59 -0.68 17.33 -6.02
C VAL A 59 -0.20 16.29 -7.03
N SER A 60 -0.16 15.02 -6.63
CA SER A 60 0.25 13.91 -7.50
C SER A 60 -0.56 12.66 -7.19
N TYR A 61 -1.00 12.01 -8.27
CA TYR A 61 -1.49 10.64 -8.27
C TYR A 61 -0.38 9.74 -8.81
N TRP A 62 0.45 9.21 -7.91
CA TRP A 62 1.70 8.56 -8.31
C TRP A 62 1.46 7.24 -9.02
N GLY A 63 2.17 7.03 -10.14
CA GLY A 63 2.09 5.80 -10.94
C GLY A 63 3.09 4.73 -10.51
N GLY A 64 4.23 5.15 -9.95
CA GLY A 64 5.30 4.28 -9.48
C GLY A 64 5.94 4.78 -8.19
N GLY A 65 6.51 3.86 -7.41
CA GLY A 65 6.99 4.18 -6.05
C GLY A 65 8.14 5.20 -5.97
N ALA A 66 8.90 5.42 -7.05
CA ALA A 66 9.90 6.49 -7.09
C ALA A 66 9.26 7.88 -7.12
N GLU A 67 8.11 8.03 -7.80
CA GLU A 67 7.37 9.28 -7.87
C GLU A 67 6.81 9.69 -6.50
N SER A 68 6.24 8.73 -5.75
CA SER A 68 5.74 9.01 -4.40
C SER A 68 6.83 9.42 -3.42
N GLN A 69 8.04 8.87 -3.59
CA GLN A 69 9.21 9.27 -2.83
C GLN A 69 9.66 10.70 -3.16
N SER A 70 9.80 11.02 -4.46
CA SER A 70 10.22 12.37 -4.89
C SER A 70 9.25 13.46 -4.43
N VAL A 71 7.94 13.24 -4.57
CA VAL A 71 6.91 14.22 -4.18
C VAL A 71 6.98 14.60 -2.70
N LEU A 72 7.32 13.63 -1.83
CA LEU A 72 7.50 13.89 -0.40
C LEU A 72 8.85 14.56 -0.10
N LEU A 73 9.95 14.05 -0.67
CA LEU A 73 11.30 14.59 -0.41
C LEU A 73 11.48 16.01 -0.96
N ASN A 74 10.80 16.36 -2.05
CA ASN A 74 10.80 17.70 -2.62
C ASN A 74 9.88 18.67 -1.86
N GLY A 75 9.08 18.18 -0.90
CA GLY A 75 8.10 18.99 -0.17
C GLY A 75 6.86 19.38 -0.98
N GLU A 76 6.63 18.76 -2.14
CA GLU A 76 5.44 19.00 -2.96
C GLU A 76 4.17 18.49 -2.26
N ALA A 77 4.25 17.35 -1.58
CA ALA A 77 3.23 16.87 -0.66
C ALA A 77 3.74 16.85 0.79
N SER A 78 2.83 17.15 1.71
CA SER A 78 3.04 17.08 3.17
C SER A 78 2.75 15.69 3.74
N MET A 79 1.87 14.93 3.07
CA MET A 79 1.50 13.55 3.44
C MET A 79 1.17 12.76 2.18
N ALA A 80 1.44 11.46 2.19
CA ALA A 80 1.04 10.57 1.11
C ALA A 80 0.63 9.19 1.65
N ILE A 81 -0.26 8.52 0.92
CA ILE A 81 -0.47 7.08 1.08
C ILE A 81 0.48 6.38 0.11
N VAL A 82 1.41 5.61 0.65
CA VAL A 82 2.50 4.97 -0.10
C VAL A 82 2.70 3.53 0.34
N TRP A 83 3.33 2.72 -0.51
CA TRP A 83 3.77 1.39 -0.11
C TRP A 83 4.76 1.46 1.05
N SER A 84 4.67 0.52 1.99
CA SER A 84 5.55 0.46 3.16
C SER A 84 7.04 0.36 2.78
N THR A 85 7.36 -0.35 1.70
CA THR A 85 8.72 -0.44 1.14
C THR A 85 9.27 0.91 0.69
N ARG A 86 8.40 1.85 0.31
CA ARG A 86 8.77 3.24 0.01
C ARG A 86 8.79 4.10 1.26
N ALA A 87 7.86 3.89 2.18
CA ALA A 87 7.80 4.61 3.44
C ALA A 87 9.10 4.51 4.24
N SER A 88 9.69 3.31 4.34
CA SER A 88 10.98 3.12 5.03
C SER A 88 12.14 3.84 4.33
N LEU A 89 12.18 3.82 3.00
CA LEU A 89 13.20 4.54 2.23
C LEU A 89 13.06 6.05 2.37
N ILE A 90 11.82 6.57 2.33
CA ILE A 90 11.54 8.00 2.52
C ILE A 90 11.98 8.45 3.92
N GLU A 91 11.68 7.66 4.96
CA GLU A 91 12.13 7.99 6.32
C GLU A 91 13.66 8.00 6.42
N GLN A 92 14.33 7.02 5.83
CA GLN A 92 15.79 6.98 5.77
C GLN A 92 16.39 8.17 4.99
N ASP A 93 15.92 8.41 3.77
CA ASP A 93 16.49 9.40 2.85
C ASP A 93 16.20 10.85 3.28
N SER A 94 15.15 11.05 4.07
CA SER A 94 14.85 12.34 4.72
C SER A 94 15.60 12.54 6.05
N GLY A 95 16.44 11.59 6.48
CA GLY A 95 17.10 11.64 7.78
C GLY A 95 16.11 11.62 8.96
N GLY A 96 14.97 10.96 8.80
CA GLY A 96 13.91 10.84 9.81
C GLY A 96 12.99 12.06 9.94
N GLN A 97 13.09 13.04 9.04
CA GLN A 97 12.19 14.20 9.02
C GLN A 97 10.79 13.83 8.54
N ILE A 98 10.69 12.90 7.58
CA ILE A 98 9.43 12.34 7.11
C ILE A 98 9.26 10.98 7.77
N LYS A 99 8.19 10.78 8.52
CA LYS A 99 7.91 9.52 9.23
C LYS A 99 6.66 8.86 8.68
N PHE A 100 6.56 7.56 8.87
CA PHE A 100 5.35 6.80 8.53
C PHE A 100 4.74 6.14 9.76
N ILE A 101 3.46 5.82 9.68
CA ILE A 101 2.72 5.09 10.72
C ILE A 101 2.05 3.86 10.10
N TRP A 102 1.73 2.87 10.94
CA TRP A 102 1.00 1.67 10.52
C TRP A 102 -0.50 1.74 10.78
N ASP A 103 -0.95 2.68 11.62
CA ASP A 103 -2.35 2.84 12.01
C ASP A 103 -3.25 3.08 10.80
N GLN A 104 -4.22 2.18 10.62
CA GLN A 104 -5.10 2.11 9.44
C GLN A 104 -4.35 1.87 8.12
N GLY A 105 -3.14 1.30 8.17
CA GLY A 105 -2.44 0.83 6.99
C GLY A 105 -3.24 -0.27 6.28
N LEU A 106 -3.04 -0.41 4.98
CA LEU A 106 -3.82 -1.31 4.12
C LEU A 106 -2.86 -2.33 3.54
N ILE A 107 -3.12 -3.61 3.81
CA ILE A 107 -2.19 -4.71 3.52
C ILE A 107 -2.81 -5.72 2.57
N SER A 108 -2.05 -6.09 1.55
CA SER A 108 -2.36 -7.18 0.64
C SER A 108 -1.13 -8.09 0.47
N PRO A 109 -1.35 -9.37 0.14
CA PRO A 109 -0.26 -10.24 -0.23
C PRO A 109 0.32 -9.85 -1.60
N GLY A 110 1.63 -9.95 -1.74
CA GLY A 110 2.26 -10.12 -3.05
C GLY A 110 1.97 -11.51 -3.60
N ALA A 111 1.87 -11.65 -4.93
CA ALA A 111 1.61 -12.93 -5.56
C ALA A 111 2.58 -13.21 -6.72
N LEU A 112 2.94 -14.49 -6.87
CA LEU A 112 3.62 -15.02 -8.05
C LEU A 112 2.62 -15.89 -8.82
N ALA A 113 2.52 -15.69 -10.13
CA ALA A 113 1.65 -16.47 -11.00
C ALA A 113 2.44 -17.03 -12.19
N VAL A 114 2.07 -18.23 -12.63
CA VAL A 114 2.60 -18.83 -13.87
C VAL A 114 1.62 -18.55 -15.00
N LEU A 115 2.07 -17.75 -15.97
CA LEU A 115 1.24 -17.44 -17.14
C LEU A 115 0.95 -18.70 -17.97
N LYS A 116 -0.27 -18.78 -18.50
CA LYS A 116 -0.64 -19.81 -19.48
C LYS A 116 0.30 -19.70 -20.68
N ASN A 117 0.81 -20.84 -21.15
CA ASN A 117 1.79 -20.93 -22.24
C ASN A 117 3.15 -20.27 -21.94
N ASN A 118 3.58 -20.22 -20.67
CA ASN A 118 4.92 -19.74 -20.29
C ASN A 118 6.03 -20.45 -21.10
N PRO A 119 6.87 -19.73 -21.87
CA PRO A 119 7.90 -20.33 -22.70
C PRO A 119 9.03 -20.99 -21.90
N GLY A 120 9.22 -20.61 -20.63
CA GLY A 120 10.19 -21.24 -19.72
C GLY A 120 9.76 -22.61 -19.18
N GLY A 121 8.54 -23.06 -19.51
CA GLY A 121 7.99 -24.33 -19.02
C GLY A 121 7.44 -24.27 -17.59
N LYS A 122 6.46 -25.13 -17.30
CA LYS A 122 5.81 -25.19 -15.98
C LYS A 122 6.80 -25.58 -14.88
N ASP A 123 7.64 -26.58 -15.13
CA ASP A 123 8.49 -27.17 -14.09
C ASP A 123 9.54 -26.19 -13.57
N ALA A 124 10.19 -25.43 -14.46
CA ALA A 124 11.15 -24.41 -14.06
C ALA A 124 10.48 -23.30 -13.25
N ALA A 125 9.30 -22.84 -13.68
CA ALA A 125 8.53 -21.83 -12.96
C ALA A 125 8.10 -22.31 -11.56
N MET A 126 7.62 -23.55 -11.44
CA MET A 126 7.22 -24.13 -10.14
C MET A 126 8.43 -24.36 -9.22
N LYS A 127 9.59 -24.78 -9.77
CA LYS A 127 10.85 -24.85 -8.99
C LYS A 127 11.27 -23.48 -8.48
N PHE A 128 11.16 -22.44 -9.31
CA PHE A 128 11.45 -21.07 -8.89
C PHE A 128 10.51 -20.63 -7.76
N ILE A 129 9.20 -20.79 -7.91
CA ILE A 129 8.20 -20.44 -6.88
C ILE A 129 8.48 -21.20 -5.58
N ALA A 130 8.70 -22.52 -5.64
CA ALA A 130 9.06 -23.29 -4.44
C ALA A 130 10.34 -22.75 -3.79
N SER A 131 11.30 -22.31 -4.60
CA SER A 131 12.55 -21.72 -4.10
C SER A 131 12.36 -20.38 -3.41
N THR A 132 11.31 -19.60 -3.74
CA THR A 132 11.04 -18.30 -3.09
C THR A 132 10.38 -18.45 -1.72
N GLN A 133 9.86 -19.64 -1.38
CA GLN A 133 9.28 -19.93 -0.06
C GLN A 133 10.33 -20.28 1.00
N ASP A 134 11.61 -20.35 0.62
CA ASP A 134 12.72 -20.62 1.52
C ASP A 134 12.90 -19.45 2.51
N PRO A 135 12.87 -19.70 3.84
CA PRO A 135 12.93 -18.62 4.82
C PRO A 135 14.17 -17.73 4.72
N GLN A 136 15.33 -18.29 4.39
CA GLN A 136 16.57 -17.51 4.29
C GLN A 136 16.54 -16.59 3.08
N LYS A 137 15.93 -17.02 1.98
CA LYS A 137 15.76 -16.15 0.80
C LYS A 137 14.73 -15.06 1.02
N GLU A 138 13.66 -15.33 1.76
CA GLU A 138 12.72 -14.27 2.16
C GLU A 138 13.39 -13.23 3.06
N LEU A 139 14.31 -13.62 3.96
CA LEU A 139 15.13 -12.67 4.72
C LEU A 139 16.00 -11.79 3.84
N VAL A 140 16.64 -12.36 2.81
CA VAL A 140 17.41 -11.57 1.84
C VAL A 140 16.51 -10.57 1.11
N MET A 141 15.29 -10.97 0.75
CA MET A 141 14.30 -10.09 0.12
C MET A 141 13.89 -8.95 1.06
N PHE A 142 13.61 -9.27 2.32
CA PHE A 142 13.29 -8.29 3.35
C PHE A 142 14.45 -7.29 3.55
N ASP A 143 15.68 -7.77 3.69
CA ASP A 143 16.86 -6.93 3.89
C ASP A 143 17.18 -6.01 2.70
N LYS A 144 16.85 -6.45 1.48
CA LYS A 144 17.13 -5.69 0.26
C LYS A 144 16.03 -4.70 -0.08
N LEU A 145 14.77 -5.03 0.21
CA LEU A 145 13.61 -4.34 -0.36
C LEU A 145 12.53 -3.96 0.67
N GLY A 146 12.67 -4.36 1.93
CA GLY A 146 11.69 -4.12 2.98
C GLY A 146 10.36 -4.86 2.78
N GLN A 147 10.32 -5.87 1.91
CA GLN A 147 9.12 -6.68 1.70
C GLN A 147 8.96 -7.67 2.86
N GLY A 148 7.86 -7.54 3.60
CA GLY A 148 7.55 -8.45 4.70
C GLY A 148 7.45 -9.90 4.19
N PRO A 149 8.04 -10.86 4.92
CA PRO A 149 8.01 -12.27 4.53
C PRO A 149 6.57 -12.81 4.53
N ALA A 150 6.26 -13.67 3.57
CA ALA A 150 4.99 -14.39 3.54
C ALA A 150 5.06 -15.67 4.37
N ASN A 151 6.26 -16.22 4.57
CA ASN A 151 6.50 -17.40 5.38
C ASN A 151 6.72 -17.00 6.86
N PRO A 152 5.86 -17.45 7.79
CA PRO A 152 6.02 -17.16 9.22
C PRO A 152 7.35 -17.62 9.82
N ALA A 153 7.98 -18.64 9.24
CA ALA A 153 9.31 -19.09 9.67
C ALA A 153 10.41 -18.08 9.32
N ALA A 154 10.24 -17.27 8.26
CA ALA A 154 11.14 -16.18 7.94
C ALA A 154 10.91 -14.96 8.84
N ASP A 155 9.65 -14.65 9.14
CA ASP A 155 9.26 -13.55 10.05
C ASP A 155 9.92 -13.70 11.42
N ALA A 156 9.92 -14.92 11.98
CA ALA A 156 10.56 -15.23 13.26
C ALA A 156 12.08 -14.99 13.30
N LEU A 157 12.72 -14.91 12.14
CA LEU A 157 14.16 -14.69 12.00
C LEU A 157 14.52 -13.21 11.81
N ILE A 158 13.54 -12.31 11.65
CA ILE A 158 13.78 -10.88 11.49
C ILE A 158 14.34 -10.29 12.79
N PRO A 159 15.50 -9.60 12.74
CA PRO A 159 16.10 -8.93 13.89
C PRO A 159 15.17 -7.89 14.53
N ALA A 160 15.26 -7.73 15.86
CA ALA A 160 14.37 -6.88 16.63
C ALA A 160 14.39 -5.40 16.19
N ASP A 161 15.55 -4.89 15.77
CA ASP A 161 15.74 -3.53 15.26
C ASP A 161 15.04 -3.28 13.91
N LYS A 162 14.75 -4.33 13.14
CA LYS A 162 14.05 -4.22 11.85
C LYS A 162 12.55 -4.48 11.92
N ARG A 163 12.03 -4.94 13.07
CA ARG A 163 10.59 -5.20 13.26
C ARG A 163 9.73 -3.97 12.98
N ARG A 164 10.24 -2.75 13.22
CA ARG A 164 9.51 -1.50 12.98
C ARG A 164 9.07 -1.31 11.52
N ILE A 165 9.87 -1.79 10.57
CA ILE A 165 9.60 -1.66 9.13
C ILE A 165 8.93 -2.90 8.53
N ASN A 166 8.78 -3.97 9.32
CA ASN A 166 8.17 -5.21 8.87
C ASN A 166 6.64 -5.14 8.90
N PRO A 167 5.95 -5.17 7.74
CA PRO A 167 4.48 -5.06 7.71
C PRO A 167 3.77 -6.26 8.36
N VAL A 168 4.41 -7.43 8.45
CA VAL A 168 3.80 -8.64 9.00
C VAL A 168 4.21 -8.92 10.45
N ASP A 169 5.06 -8.08 11.04
CA ASP A 169 5.34 -8.16 12.48
C ASP A 169 4.02 -8.06 13.26
N PRO A 170 3.79 -8.89 14.31
CA PRO A 170 2.51 -8.94 15.00
C PRO A 170 2.00 -7.58 15.52
N GLU A 171 2.88 -6.67 15.92
CA GLU A 171 2.49 -5.34 16.43
C GLU A 171 2.13 -4.36 15.32
N ASN A 172 2.69 -4.53 14.12
CA ASN A 172 2.34 -3.74 12.95
C ASN A 172 1.11 -4.30 12.24
N MET A 173 0.96 -5.62 12.20
CA MET A 173 -0.16 -6.31 11.57
C MET A 173 -1.50 -5.96 12.24
N LYS A 174 -1.53 -5.84 13.58
CA LYS A 174 -2.71 -5.42 14.35
C LYS A 174 -3.23 -4.02 14.00
N LYS A 175 -2.38 -3.16 13.43
CA LYS A 175 -2.71 -1.78 13.09
C LYS A 175 -3.24 -1.63 11.66
N GLN A 176 -3.11 -2.68 10.87
CA GLN A 176 -3.44 -2.70 9.46
C GLN A 176 -4.76 -3.42 9.19
N ILE A 177 -5.30 -3.16 8.01
CA ILE A 177 -6.57 -3.69 7.53
C ILE A 177 -6.26 -4.51 6.27
N PRO A 178 -6.53 -5.83 6.28
CA PRO A 178 -6.37 -6.67 5.10
C PRO A 178 -7.33 -6.23 4.00
N LEU A 179 -6.81 -6.09 2.79
CA LEU A 179 -7.61 -5.85 1.61
C LEU A 179 -8.35 -7.14 1.19
N ASP A 180 -9.62 -7.03 0.78
CA ASP A 180 -10.44 -8.17 0.33
C ASP A 180 -10.13 -8.52 -1.12
N MET A 181 -9.22 -9.49 -1.32
CA MET A 181 -8.78 -9.91 -2.66
C MET A 181 -9.90 -10.50 -3.51
N ASP A 182 -10.92 -11.11 -2.92
CA ASP A 182 -12.07 -11.65 -3.66
C ASP A 182 -12.97 -10.53 -4.19
N TRP A 183 -13.14 -9.46 -3.39
CA TRP A 183 -13.80 -8.25 -3.85
C TRP A 183 -13.01 -7.60 -4.99
N TYR A 184 -11.68 -7.45 -4.85
CA TYR A 184 -10.84 -6.87 -5.89
C TYR A 184 -10.89 -7.69 -7.19
N ALA A 185 -10.79 -9.02 -7.11
CA ALA A 185 -10.85 -9.89 -8.29
C ALA A 185 -12.14 -9.71 -9.12
N LYS A 186 -13.26 -9.37 -8.46
CA LYS A 186 -14.57 -9.19 -9.11
C LYS A 186 -14.84 -7.76 -9.58
N ASN A 187 -14.37 -6.75 -8.84
CA ASN A 187 -14.82 -5.36 -8.99
C ASN A 187 -13.74 -4.39 -9.48
N TYR A 188 -12.46 -4.75 -9.41
CA TYR A 188 -11.35 -3.81 -9.58
C TYR A 188 -11.36 -3.06 -10.92
N GLY A 189 -11.60 -3.76 -12.03
CA GLY A 189 -11.57 -3.14 -13.36
C GLY A 189 -12.58 -1.99 -13.49
N ALA A 190 -13.86 -2.25 -13.19
CA ALA A 190 -14.91 -1.24 -13.25
C ALA A 190 -14.67 -0.10 -12.24
N ALA A 191 -14.23 -0.43 -11.02
CA ALA A 191 -13.89 0.56 -10.01
C ALA A 191 -12.74 1.49 -10.47
N LEU A 192 -11.70 0.91 -11.08
CA LEU A 192 -10.54 1.66 -11.58
C LEU A 192 -10.91 2.57 -12.75
N ASP A 193 -11.77 2.13 -13.66
CA ASP A 193 -12.23 2.93 -14.80
C ASP A 193 -12.96 4.20 -14.36
N GLU A 194 -13.75 4.14 -13.29
CA GLU A 194 -14.39 5.32 -12.70
C GLU A 194 -13.38 6.20 -11.95
N TYR A 195 -12.53 5.58 -11.12
CA TYR A 195 -11.51 6.28 -10.34
C TYR A 195 -10.57 7.11 -11.23
N THR A 196 -10.08 6.51 -12.32
CA THR A 196 -9.15 7.18 -13.25
C THR A 196 -9.77 8.39 -13.93
N LYS A 197 -11.07 8.35 -14.25
CA LYS A 197 -11.82 9.52 -14.77
C LYS A 197 -11.88 10.63 -13.73
N ILE A 198 -12.17 10.30 -12.47
CA ILE A 198 -12.25 11.27 -11.38
C ILE A 198 -10.92 12.00 -11.18
N ILE A 199 -9.82 11.26 -11.08
CA ILE A 199 -8.51 11.86 -10.79
C ILE A 199 -7.91 12.62 -11.98
N SER A 200 -8.39 12.37 -13.20
CA SER A 200 -7.91 12.99 -14.44
C SER A 200 -8.80 14.12 -14.97
N ALA A 201 -10.00 14.31 -14.41
CA ALA A 201 -10.93 15.40 -14.76
C ALA A 201 -10.41 16.80 -14.39
#